data_AF-A0A1E4S0H1-F1
#
_entry.id   AF-A0A1E4S0H1-F1
#
_cell.length_a   1.000
_cell.length_b   1.000
_cell.length_c   1.000
_cell.angle_alpha   90.00
_cell.angle_beta   90.00
_cell.angle_gamma   90.00
#
_symmetry.space_group_name_H-M   'P 1'
#
loop_
_entity.id
_entity.type
_entity.pdbx_description
1 polymer ?
#
loop_
_entity_poly.entity_id
_entity_poly.type
_entity_poly.pdbx_seq_one_letter_code
_entity_poly.pdbx_strand_id
1 'polypeptide(L)'
;MSVGGLYCKNGYLYRSNSAKSKLCEWGVDSSYAVNNVEKEVALCRTDYPGSENMNVPTLVSPGSKKPISVVDSDTYFQWNGAKTSTQYYVNDQGVSVEDGCIWGTDGSGVGNWAPVVLGAGYTGGITYLSIIPNPNNKNAPNYNLKIEATSGSSVNGACAYIDGSYSGSNSDGCTVSVTSGSANFVFY
;
A
#
# COMPACT_ATOMS: atom_id res chain seq x y z
N MET A 1 -20.64 -3.79 13.60
CA MET A 1 -19.42 -3.89 12.77
C MET A 1 -18.34 -3.03 13.39
N SER A 2 -17.07 -3.41 13.28
CA SER A 2 -15.95 -2.59 13.75
C SER A 2 -15.61 -1.50 12.73
N VAL A 3 -15.29 -0.29 13.17
CA VAL A 3 -14.75 0.81 12.36
C VAL A 3 -13.47 1.31 13.02
N GLY A 4 -12.33 1.27 12.31
CA GLY A 4 -11.02 1.63 12.85
C GLY A 4 -10.63 0.84 14.11
N GLY A 5 -11.09 -0.42 14.22
CA GLY A 5 -10.89 -1.24 15.42
C GLY A 5 -11.81 -0.91 16.62
N LEU A 6 -12.84 -0.09 16.43
CA LEU A 6 -13.83 0.28 17.45
C LEU A 6 -15.25 -0.17 17.09
N TYR A 7 -16.09 -0.42 18.09
CA TYR A 7 -17.54 -0.58 17.92
C TYR A 7 -18.29 0.11 19.06
N CYS A 8 -19.51 0.59 18.75
CA CYS A 8 -20.39 1.21 19.75
C CYS A 8 -21.33 0.15 20.36
N LYS A 9 -21.46 0.17 21.69
CA LYS A 9 -22.43 -0.65 22.43
C LYS A 9 -22.91 0.13 23.65
N ASN A 10 -24.22 0.20 23.87
CA ASN A 10 -24.83 0.85 25.04
C ASN A 10 -24.35 2.31 25.29
N GLY A 11 -24.05 3.06 24.22
CA GLY A 11 -23.55 4.44 24.32
C GLY A 11 -22.07 4.58 24.62
N TYR A 12 -21.30 3.48 24.65
CA TYR A 12 -19.85 3.48 24.86
C TYR A 12 -19.11 2.92 23.66
N LEU A 13 -17.88 3.38 23.46
CA LEU A 13 -16.94 2.84 22.48
C LEU A 13 -16.10 1.72 23.10
N TYR A 14 -15.99 0.61 22.38
CA TYR A 14 -15.19 -0.54 22.75
C TYR A 14 -14.24 -0.89 21.63
N ARG A 15 -13.04 -1.36 21.97
CA ARG A 15 -12.13 -1.97 21.00
C ARG A 15 -12.71 -3.31 20.57
N SER A 16 -12.78 -3.53 19.26
CA SER A 16 -13.19 -4.82 18.69
C SER A 16 -12.14 -5.90 18.94
N ASN A 17 -10.87 -5.52 18.99
CA ASN A 17 -9.78 -6.37 19.46
C ASN A 17 -9.42 -6.03 20.92
N SER A 18 -9.92 -6.83 21.86
CA SER A 18 -9.65 -6.64 23.29
C SER A 18 -8.23 -7.05 23.70
N ALA A 19 -7.51 -7.82 22.88
CA ALA A 19 -6.15 -8.27 23.15
C ALA A 19 -5.10 -7.18 22.90
N LYS A 20 -5.41 -6.16 22.09
CA LYS A 20 -4.50 -5.03 21.81
C LYS A 20 -4.83 -3.88 22.76
N SER A 21 -3.80 -3.18 23.27
CA SER A 21 -3.96 -2.00 24.13
C SER A 21 -4.24 -0.71 23.34
N LYS A 22 -3.84 -0.66 22.07
CA LYS A 22 -3.90 0.49 21.17
C LYS A 22 -4.71 0.17 19.90
N LEU A 23 -5.16 1.21 19.19
CA LEU A 23 -5.85 1.09 17.90
C LEU A 23 -4.88 0.98 16.72
N CYS A 24 -3.73 1.65 16.82
CA CYS A 24 -2.66 1.58 15.85
C CYS A 24 -1.54 0.67 16.34
N GLU A 25 -0.90 -0.05 15.42
CA GLU A 25 0.34 -0.77 15.66
C GLU A 25 1.39 -0.45 14.61
N TRP A 26 2.65 -0.71 14.95
CA TRP A 26 3.76 -0.50 14.04
C TRP A 26 3.84 -1.66 13.05
N GLY A 27 4.11 -1.35 11.78
CA GLY A 27 4.54 -2.35 10.82
C GLY A 27 5.98 -2.81 11.08
N VAL A 28 6.45 -3.80 10.32
CA VAL A 28 7.78 -4.41 10.51
C VAL A 28 8.96 -3.55 10.01
N ASP A 29 8.73 -2.27 9.69
CA ASP A 29 9.73 -1.29 9.22
C ASP A 29 10.68 -1.80 8.12
N SER A 30 10.13 -2.55 7.16
CA SER A 30 10.92 -3.21 6.11
C SER A 30 10.75 -2.61 4.71
N SER A 31 10.07 -1.47 4.60
CA SER A 31 9.83 -0.82 3.30
C SER A 31 9.49 0.66 3.41
N TYR A 32 9.95 1.43 2.43
CA TYR A 32 9.63 2.83 2.24
C TYR A 32 9.15 3.08 0.81
N ALA A 33 8.33 4.10 0.63
CA ALA A 33 8.08 4.73 -0.66
C ALA A 33 9.07 5.87 -0.84
N VAL A 34 9.86 5.83 -1.91
CA VAL A 34 10.91 6.80 -2.26
C VAL A 34 10.49 7.49 -3.55
N ASN A 35 10.38 8.82 -3.51
CA ASN A 35 9.97 9.60 -4.65
C ASN A 35 11.17 10.31 -5.29
N ASN A 36 11.56 9.88 -6.48
CA ASN A 36 12.56 10.54 -7.31
C ASN A 36 11.96 11.28 -8.51
N VAL A 37 10.63 11.32 -8.65
CA VAL A 37 9.95 12.14 -9.67
C VAL A 37 9.81 13.59 -9.22
N GLU A 38 9.45 14.47 -10.15
CA GLU A 38 9.45 15.92 -9.95
C GLU A 38 8.30 16.43 -9.07
N LYS A 39 7.20 15.69 -8.99
CA LYS A 39 6.01 16.05 -8.21
C LYS A 39 5.73 15.06 -7.09
N GLU A 40 4.94 15.49 -6.13
CA GLU A 40 4.48 14.62 -5.05
C GLU A 40 3.62 13.47 -5.56
N VAL A 41 3.66 12.35 -4.84
CA VAL A 41 2.84 11.15 -5.14
C VAL A 41 2.00 10.84 -3.91
N ALA A 42 0.67 10.84 -4.09
CA ALA A 42 -0.29 10.52 -3.05
C ALA A 42 -0.66 9.04 -3.09
N LEU A 43 -0.30 8.30 -2.04
CA LEU A 43 -0.66 6.90 -1.85
C LEU A 43 -1.82 6.81 -0.87
N CYS A 44 -2.92 6.16 -1.25
CA CYS A 44 -4.16 6.14 -0.47
C CYS A 44 -4.51 4.71 -0.09
N ARG A 45 -4.81 4.47 1.19
CA ARG A 45 -5.23 3.15 1.70
C ARG A 45 -6.66 3.15 2.17
N THR A 46 -7.22 1.96 2.24
CA THR A 46 -8.49 1.70 2.89
C THR A 46 -8.39 1.83 4.41
N ASP A 47 -9.43 2.38 5.04
CA ASP A 47 -9.56 2.44 6.51
C ASP A 47 -10.10 1.11 7.05
N TYR A 48 -9.20 0.11 7.13
CA TYR A 48 -9.57 -1.26 7.41
C TYR A 48 -9.12 -1.74 8.81
N PRO A 49 -10.00 -2.40 9.62
CA PRO A 49 -11.41 -2.69 9.35
C PRO A 49 -12.33 -1.50 9.60
N GLY A 50 -13.17 -1.16 8.62
CA GLY A 50 -14.14 -0.08 8.78
C GLY A 50 -14.79 0.34 7.47
N SER A 51 -14.01 0.96 6.61
CA SER A 51 -14.45 1.44 5.29
C SER A 51 -13.47 0.99 4.21
N GLU A 52 -14.02 0.65 3.05
CA GLU A 52 -13.22 0.43 1.85
C GLU A 52 -12.83 1.75 1.16
N ASN A 53 -13.13 2.91 1.77
CA ASN A 53 -12.72 4.19 1.23
C ASN A 53 -11.20 4.39 1.33
N MET A 54 -10.60 4.88 0.24
CA MET A 54 -9.17 5.16 0.09
C MET A 54 -8.79 6.49 0.75
N ASN A 55 -9.07 6.63 2.04
CA ASN A 55 -9.02 7.91 2.76
C ASN A 55 -7.90 7.98 3.81
N VAL A 56 -7.01 6.98 3.88
CA VAL A 56 -5.81 7.02 4.74
C VAL A 56 -4.59 7.38 3.88
N PRO A 57 -4.20 8.66 3.81
CA PRO A 57 -3.20 9.14 2.87
C PRO A 57 -1.76 8.92 3.35
N THR A 58 -0.84 8.83 2.38
CA THR A 58 0.60 8.97 2.56
C THR A 58 1.12 9.80 1.39
N LEU A 59 1.49 11.04 1.66
CA LEU A 59 2.06 11.95 0.66
C LEU A 59 3.59 11.86 0.67
N VAL A 60 4.17 11.52 -0.48
CA VAL A 60 5.62 11.45 -0.67
C VAL A 60 6.06 12.62 -1.54
N SER A 61 6.65 13.64 -0.92
CA SER A 61 7.16 14.82 -1.63
C SER A 61 8.37 14.45 -2.53
N PRO A 62 8.65 15.25 -3.58
CA PRO A 62 9.83 15.06 -4.42
C PRO A 62 11.13 14.94 -3.62
N GLY A 63 11.99 14.00 -3.99
CA GLY A 63 13.28 13.75 -3.34
C GLY A 63 13.19 13.22 -1.90
N SER A 64 12.00 12.80 -1.46
CA SER A 64 11.77 12.34 -0.08
C SER A 64 11.36 10.87 -0.02
N LYS A 65 11.26 10.34 1.20
CA LYS A 65 10.68 9.02 1.45
C LYS A 65 9.72 9.02 2.62
N LYS A 66 8.76 8.10 2.59
CA LYS A 66 7.82 7.83 3.69
C LYS A 66 7.76 6.32 3.99
N PRO A 67 7.56 5.94 5.25
CA PRO A 67 7.42 4.52 5.60
C PRO A 67 6.17 3.93 4.95
N ILE A 68 6.30 2.70 4.48
CA ILE A 68 5.17 1.88 4.02
C ILE A 68 4.75 0.99 5.18
N SER A 69 3.44 0.92 5.43
CA SER A 69 2.91 0.01 6.44
C SER A 69 3.01 -1.42 5.92
N VAL A 70 4.01 -2.14 6.41
CA VAL A 70 4.16 -3.57 6.20
C VAL A 70 3.61 -4.26 7.44
N VAL A 71 2.36 -4.73 7.36
CA VAL A 71 1.68 -5.39 8.49
C VAL A 71 2.16 -6.83 8.67
N ASP A 72 2.38 -7.25 9.91
CA ASP A 72 2.58 -8.67 10.23
C ASP A 72 1.24 -9.40 10.19
N SER A 73 0.97 -10.00 9.04
CA SER A 73 -0.27 -10.71 8.74
C SER A 73 -0.53 -11.91 9.66
N ASP A 74 0.47 -12.41 10.39
CA ASP A 74 0.30 -13.50 11.37
C ASP A 74 -0.40 -13.03 12.65
N THR A 75 -0.22 -11.75 13.01
CA THR A 75 -0.73 -11.16 14.26
C THR A 75 -1.67 -9.98 14.08
N TYR A 76 -1.84 -9.51 12.83
CA TYR A 76 -2.73 -8.42 12.45
C TYR A 76 -4.19 -8.85 12.32
N PHE A 77 -5.06 -7.90 11.95
CA PHE A 77 -6.48 -8.14 11.70
C PHE A 77 -6.69 -9.24 10.63
N GLN A 78 -7.66 -10.12 10.86
CA GLN A 78 -8.10 -11.13 9.89
C GLN A 78 -9.51 -10.81 9.39
N TRP A 79 -9.71 -10.92 8.08
CA TRP A 79 -11.01 -10.77 7.44
C TRP A 79 -11.56 -12.14 7.05
N ASN A 80 -12.73 -12.52 7.57
CA ASN A 80 -13.36 -13.81 7.28
C ASN A 80 -12.41 -15.01 7.47
N GLY A 81 -11.54 -14.96 8.48
CA GLY A 81 -10.53 -15.99 8.76
C GLY A 81 -9.30 -15.97 7.84
N ALA A 82 -9.21 -15.02 6.91
CA ALA A 82 -8.05 -14.81 6.06
C ALA A 82 -7.12 -13.72 6.61
N LYS A 83 -5.82 -13.92 6.42
CA LYS A 83 -4.78 -12.93 6.69
C LYS A 83 -4.98 -11.69 5.83
N THR A 84 -4.64 -10.52 6.35
CA THR A 84 -4.71 -9.25 5.60
C THR A 84 -3.32 -8.66 5.39
N SER A 85 -3.18 -7.91 4.30
CA SER A 85 -2.01 -7.12 3.95
C SER A 85 -2.43 -5.67 3.69
N THR A 86 -1.46 -4.76 3.65
CA THR A 86 -1.74 -3.37 3.30
C THR A 86 -1.78 -3.21 1.78
N GLN A 87 -2.75 -2.45 1.28
CA GLN A 87 -2.82 -2.04 -0.12
C GLN A 87 -2.82 -0.51 -0.22
N TYR A 88 -2.02 0.04 -1.13
CA TYR A 88 -1.98 1.46 -1.46
C TYR A 88 -2.40 1.68 -2.92
N TYR A 89 -3.42 2.48 -3.13
CA TYR A 89 -3.80 3.01 -4.43
C TYR A 89 -2.94 4.24 -4.72
N VAL A 90 -2.14 4.20 -5.78
CA VAL A 90 -1.14 5.23 -6.07
C VAL A 90 -1.62 6.13 -7.19
N ASN A 91 -1.94 7.37 -6.86
CA ASN A 91 -2.36 8.37 -7.84
C ASN A 91 -1.18 8.81 -8.71
N ASP A 92 -1.49 9.42 -9.84
CA ASP A 92 -0.51 10.11 -10.69
C ASP A 92 0.28 11.17 -9.91
N GLN A 93 1.54 11.40 -10.31
CA GLN A 93 2.36 12.44 -9.70
C GLN A 93 1.71 13.82 -9.91
N GLY A 94 1.68 14.63 -8.86
CA GLY A 94 1.05 15.95 -8.84
C GLY A 94 -0.44 15.94 -8.48
N VAL A 95 -1.05 14.77 -8.25
CA VAL A 95 -2.38 14.69 -7.63
C VAL A 95 -2.24 14.87 -6.11
N SER A 96 -2.98 15.83 -5.56
CA SER A 96 -2.97 16.14 -4.13
C SER A 96 -3.59 15.01 -3.29
N VAL A 97 -3.43 15.07 -1.96
CA VAL A 97 -4.13 14.14 -1.06
C VAL A 97 -5.65 14.38 -1.11
N GLU A 98 -6.06 15.64 -1.18
CA GLU A 98 -7.45 16.06 -1.18
C GLU A 98 -8.20 15.60 -2.43
N ASP A 99 -7.52 15.58 -3.57
CA ASP A 99 -8.08 15.14 -4.85
C ASP A 99 -7.90 13.63 -5.09
N GLY A 100 -6.79 13.06 -4.60
CA GLY A 100 -6.39 11.68 -4.85
C GLY A 100 -6.93 10.66 -3.86
N CYS A 101 -7.05 11.01 -2.58
CA CYS A 101 -7.46 10.09 -1.52
C CYS A 101 -8.96 10.20 -1.21
N ILE A 102 -9.75 9.96 -2.26
CA ILE A 102 -11.21 9.98 -2.23
C ILE A 102 -11.78 8.68 -2.78
N TRP A 103 -13.10 8.51 -2.67
CA TRP A 103 -13.82 7.53 -3.48
C TRP A 103 -14.18 8.17 -4.83
N GLY A 104 -13.42 7.83 -5.88
CA GLY A 104 -13.56 8.36 -7.23
C GLY A 104 -14.67 7.68 -8.04
N THR A 105 -14.93 8.26 -9.21
CA THR A 105 -15.86 7.74 -10.22
C THR A 105 -15.13 7.08 -11.38
N ASP A 106 -15.84 6.27 -12.18
CA ASP A 106 -15.29 5.64 -13.39
C ASP A 106 -14.57 6.65 -14.29
N GLY A 107 -13.37 6.27 -14.75
CA GLY A 107 -12.50 7.11 -15.58
C GLY A 107 -11.79 8.27 -14.86
N SER A 108 -12.00 8.50 -13.56
CA SER A 108 -11.40 9.64 -12.84
C SER A 108 -9.89 9.55 -12.63
N GLY A 109 -9.32 8.34 -12.64
CA GLY A 109 -7.89 8.12 -12.44
C GLY A 109 -7.40 8.33 -11.00
N VAL A 110 -8.30 8.55 -10.04
CA VAL A 110 -7.96 8.84 -8.63
C VAL A 110 -8.62 7.88 -7.65
N GLY A 111 -8.03 7.73 -6.46
CA GLY A 111 -8.57 6.87 -5.40
C GLY A 111 -8.68 5.41 -5.82
N ASN A 112 -9.88 4.82 -5.74
CA ASN A 112 -10.16 3.45 -6.24
C ASN A 112 -9.94 3.29 -7.75
N TRP A 113 -9.81 4.39 -8.49
CA TRP A 113 -9.50 4.42 -9.91
C TRP A 113 -8.04 4.81 -10.18
N ALA A 114 -7.18 4.86 -9.16
CA ALA A 114 -5.74 5.07 -9.35
C ALA A 114 -5.13 4.00 -10.26
N PRO A 115 -4.10 4.31 -11.06
CA PRO A 115 -3.57 3.40 -12.07
C PRO A 115 -2.88 2.14 -11.51
N VAL A 116 -2.27 2.25 -10.32
CA VAL A 116 -1.44 1.17 -9.73
C VAL A 116 -1.81 0.94 -8.28
N VAL A 117 -1.74 -0.33 -7.85
CA VAL A 117 -1.87 -0.74 -6.45
C VAL A 117 -0.55 -1.34 -5.95
N LEU A 118 -0.10 -0.91 -4.77
CA LEU A 118 1.03 -1.53 -4.06
C LEU A 118 0.51 -2.44 -2.97
N GLY A 119 0.99 -3.68 -2.93
CA GLY A 119 0.75 -4.59 -1.81
C GLY A 119 1.95 -4.67 -0.90
N ALA A 120 1.72 -4.68 0.41
CA ALA A 120 2.76 -4.83 1.43
C ALA A 120 2.27 -5.68 2.61
N GLY A 121 2.98 -6.77 2.89
CA GLY A 121 2.68 -7.63 4.03
C GLY A 121 3.90 -8.42 4.49
N TYR A 122 3.84 -8.91 5.71
CA TYR A 122 4.86 -9.74 6.33
C TYR A 122 4.22 -10.99 6.91
N THR A 123 4.83 -12.15 6.67
CA THR A 123 4.41 -13.41 7.29
C THR A 123 5.57 -14.39 7.28
N GLY A 124 5.68 -15.21 8.32
CA GLY A 124 6.68 -16.29 8.36
C GLY A 124 8.13 -15.83 8.22
N GLY A 125 8.47 -14.61 8.65
CA GLY A 125 9.84 -14.09 8.53
C GLY A 125 10.12 -13.28 7.28
N ILE A 126 9.19 -13.20 6.33
CA ILE A 126 9.42 -12.66 4.98
C ILE A 126 8.50 -11.47 4.72
N THR A 127 9.06 -10.38 4.19
CA THR A 127 8.26 -9.28 3.63
C THR A 127 7.95 -9.54 2.17
N TYR A 128 6.68 -9.40 1.80
CA TYR A 128 6.21 -9.46 0.42
C TYR A 128 5.78 -8.07 -0.02
N LEU A 129 6.37 -7.62 -1.12
CA LEU A 129 6.05 -6.33 -1.75
C LEU A 129 5.63 -6.58 -3.19
N SER A 130 4.53 -5.97 -3.62
CA SER A 130 3.96 -6.18 -4.95
C SER A 130 3.57 -4.87 -5.63
N ILE A 131 3.66 -4.87 -6.96
CA ILE A 131 3.10 -3.84 -7.83
C ILE A 131 2.04 -4.53 -8.68
N ILE A 132 0.79 -4.12 -8.54
CA ILE A 132 -0.38 -4.83 -9.07
C ILE A 132 -1.20 -3.86 -9.94
N PRO A 133 -1.72 -4.31 -11.10
CA PRO A 133 -2.71 -3.54 -11.85
C PRO A 133 -3.96 -3.30 -11.03
N ASN A 134 -4.46 -2.06 -11.05
CA ASN A 134 -5.80 -1.79 -10.56
C ASN A 134 -6.81 -2.32 -11.58
N PRO A 135 -7.69 -3.28 -11.26
CA PRO A 135 -8.68 -3.79 -12.21
C PRO A 135 -9.65 -2.71 -12.72
N ASN A 136 -9.82 -1.62 -11.97
CA ASN A 136 -10.67 -0.51 -12.34
C ASN A 136 -10.00 0.45 -13.34
N ASN A 137 -8.67 0.47 -13.45
CA ASN A 137 -7.98 1.43 -14.32
C ASN A 137 -6.92 0.75 -15.19
N LYS A 138 -7.05 0.93 -16.51
CA LYS A 138 -6.12 0.39 -17.52
C LYS A 138 -5.14 1.44 -18.06
N ASN A 139 -5.27 2.69 -17.65
CA ASN A 139 -4.37 3.76 -18.04
C ASN A 139 -3.07 3.63 -17.26
N ALA A 140 -1.95 3.92 -17.95
CA ALA A 140 -0.65 3.94 -17.31
C ALA A 140 -0.51 5.17 -16.38
N PRO A 141 0.17 5.04 -15.24
CA PRO A 141 0.59 6.19 -14.45
C PRO A 141 1.59 7.06 -15.24
N ASN A 142 1.71 8.33 -14.84
CA ASN A 142 2.67 9.29 -15.37
C ASN A 142 4.06 9.24 -14.69
N TYR A 143 4.45 8.06 -14.19
CA TYR A 143 5.75 7.75 -13.59
C TYR A 143 6.10 6.28 -13.81
N ASN A 144 7.38 5.95 -13.67
CA ASN A 144 7.82 4.57 -13.55
C ASN A 144 7.97 4.19 -12.07
N LEU A 145 7.92 2.89 -11.79
CA LEU A 145 7.98 2.36 -10.43
C LEU A 145 8.75 1.06 -10.40
N LYS A 146 9.61 0.88 -9.41
CA LYS A 146 10.28 -0.41 -9.15
C LYS A 146 10.34 -0.73 -7.67
N ILE A 147 10.55 -1.99 -7.35
CA ILE A 147 10.95 -2.44 -6.03
C ILE A 147 12.46 -2.63 -6.02
N GLU A 148 13.15 -1.94 -5.12
CA GLU A 148 14.61 -1.93 -5.03
C GLU A 148 15.06 -2.34 -3.63
N ALA A 149 15.96 -3.33 -3.57
CA ALA A 149 16.58 -3.77 -2.32
C ALA A 149 17.42 -2.64 -1.72
N THR A 150 17.37 -2.46 -0.40
CA THR A 150 18.32 -1.59 0.30
C THR A 150 19.70 -2.27 0.39
N SER A 151 20.74 -1.48 0.64
CA SER A 151 22.10 -2.01 0.78
C SER A 151 22.18 -3.07 1.88
N GLY A 152 22.76 -4.23 1.56
CA GLY A 152 22.88 -5.36 2.48
C GLY A 152 21.63 -6.24 2.62
N SER A 153 20.57 -5.98 1.85
CA SER A 153 19.33 -6.75 1.87
C SER A 153 19.32 -7.89 0.85
N SER A 154 18.54 -8.93 1.14
CA SER A 154 18.33 -10.08 0.26
C SER A 154 16.89 -10.09 -0.25
N VAL A 155 16.73 -9.95 -1.56
CA VAL A 155 15.43 -9.94 -2.23
C VAL A 155 15.41 -11.02 -3.32
N ASN A 156 14.36 -11.83 -3.32
CA ASN A 156 14.08 -12.79 -4.38
C ASN A 156 13.03 -12.23 -5.34
N GLY A 157 13.34 -12.30 -6.64
CA GLY A 157 12.52 -11.74 -7.70
C GLY A 157 12.90 -10.30 -8.06
N ALA A 158 12.33 -9.82 -9.15
CA ALA A 158 12.39 -8.43 -9.59
C ALA A 158 10.96 -7.97 -9.89
N CYS A 159 10.65 -6.72 -9.55
CA CYS A 159 9.33 -6.16 -9.78
C CYS A 159 9.41 -4.68 -10.14
N ALA A 160 8.88 -4.33 -11.31
CA ALA A 160 8.82 -2.98 -11.83
C ALA A 160 7.58 -2.79 -12.70
N TYR A 161 7.19 -1.54 -12.86
CA TYR A 161 6.26 -1.05 -13.85
C TYR A 161 6.96 0.05 -14.64
N ILE A 162 7.18 -0.19 -15.93
CA ILE A 162 7.95 0.69 -16.81
C ILE A 162 7.18 0.86 -18.10
N ASP A 163 6.92 2.10 -18.51
CA ASP A 163 6.31 2.45 -19.80
C ASP A 163 5.04 1.62 -20.10
N GLY A 164 4.14 1.52 -19.12
CA GLY A 164 2.88 0.79 -19.29
C GLY A 164 2.93 -0.71 -18.95
N SER A 165 4.11 -1.25 -18.61
CA SER A 165 4.34 -2.70 -18.56
C SER A 165 4.89 -3.16 -17.22
N TYR A 166 4.29 -4.20 -16.64
CA TYR A 166 4.80 -4.88 -15.45
C TYR A 166 5.96 -5.81 -15.81
N SER A 167 6.98 -5.90 -14.96
CA SER A 167 8.05 -6.88 -15.10
C SER A 167 7.53 -8.28 -14.75
N GLY A 168 7.57 -9.19 -15.71
CA GLY A 168 7.02 -10.54 -15.57
C GLY A 168 6.48 -11.01 -16.91
N SER A 169 6.06 -12.28 -17.00
CA SER A 169 5.60 -12.87 -18.26
C SER A 169 4.19 -12.44 -18.69
N ASN A 170 3.47 -11.59 -17.95
CA ASN A 170 2.10 -11.13 -18.26
C ASN A 170 1.72 -9.79 -17.56
N SER A 171 0.55 -9.26 -17.90
CA SER A 171 -0.07 -8.01 -17.38
C SER A 171 -0.56 -8.05 -15.93
N ASP A 172 -0.27 -9.12 -15.17
CA ASP A 172 -0.94 -9.42 -13.89
C ASP A 172 -0.23 -8.81 -12.65
N GLY A 173 0.76 -7.96 -12.87
CA GLY A 173 1.60 -7.42 -11.81
C GLY A 173 2.77 -8.33 -11.44
N CYS A 174 3.48 -7.96 -10.37
CA CYS A 174 4.63 -8.69 -9.88
C CYS A 174 4.78 -8.58 -8.36
N THR A 175 5.54 -9.49 -7.78
CA THR A 175 5.81 -9.55 -6.33
C THR A 175 7.26 -9.96 -6.10
N VAL A 176 7.89 -9.37 -5.09
CA VAL A 176 9.20 -9.81 -4.57
C VAL A 176 9.08 -10.30 -3.13
N SER A 177 10.01 -11.17 -2.75
CA SER A 177 10.15 -11.64 -1.37
C SER A 177 11.45 -11.11 -0.77
N VAL A 178 11.36 -10.29 0.28
CA VAL A 178 12.50 -9.80 1.04
C VAL A 178 12.78 -10.80 2.17
N THR A 179 13.84 -11.59 2.02
CA THR A 179 14.20 -12.65 2.96
C THR A 179 15.13 -12.16 4.08
N SER A 180 15.77 -11.00 3.89
CA SER A 180 16.55 -10.31 4.92
C SER A 180 16.66 -8.82 4.58
N GLY A 181 16.61 -7.95 5.59
CA GLY A 181 16.71 -6.50 5.42
C GLY A 181 15.41 -5.86 4.93
N SER A 182 15.50 -4.94 3.97
CA SER A 182 14.37 -4.15 3.46
C SER A 182 14.45 -3.90 1.96
N ALA A 183 13.30 -3.53 1.38
CA ALA A 183 13.21 -3.09 -0.01
C ALA A 183 12.18 -1.97 -0.14
N ASN A 184 12.39 -1.06 -1.07
CA ASN A 184 11.60 0.16 -1.21
C ASN A 184 10.83 0.17 -2.53
N PHE A 185 9.65 0.76 -2.52
CA PHE A 185 8.99 1.23 -3.73
C PHE A 185 9.67 2.53 -4.16
N VAL A 186 10.19 2.58 -5.38
CA VAL A 186 10.93 3.72 -5.92
C VAL A 186 10.23 4.25 -7.16
N PHE A 187 9.68 5.46 -7.05
CA PHE A 187 9.08 6.22 -8.16
C PHE A 187 10.18 7.00 -8.89
N TYR A 188 10.22 6.94 -10.23
CA TYR A 188 11.23 7.62 -11.05
C TYR A 188 10.75 7.93 -12.47
#